data_AF-M3AEI5-F1
#
_entry.id   AF-M3AEI5-F1
#
_cell.length_a   1.000
_cell.length_b   1.000
_cell.length_c   1.000
_cell.angle_alpha   90.00
_cell.angle_beta   90.00
_cell.angle_gamma   90.00
#
_symmetry.space_group_name_H-M   'P 1'
#
loop_
_entity.id
_entity.type
_entity.pdbx_description
1 polymer ?
#
loop_
_entity_poly.entity_id
_entity_poly.type
_entity_poly.pdbx_seq_one_letter_code
_entity_poly.pdbx_strand_id
1 'polypeptide(L)' 'MDHSWDEIDQLTEILEAEAAGDSVNTGKACELAGRLMESCPEIACSLGLILSRFQTR' A
#
# COMPACT_ATOMS: atom_id res chain seq x y z
N MET A 1 -6.46 19.96 -1.84
CA MET A 1 -5.67 19.48 -0.69
C MET A 1 -6.48 18.32 -0.14
N ASP A 2 -6.12 17.06 -0.42
CA ASP A 2 -6.65 15.84 0.25
C ASP A 2 -6.26 14.49 -0.43
N HIS A 3 -5.50 14.48 -1.54
CA HIS A 3 -5.19 13.24 -2.27
C HIS A 3 -4.49 12.16 -1.43
N SER A 4 -3.70 12.53 -0.42
CA SER A 4 -2.99 11.56 0.43
C SER A 4 -3.92 10.69 1.28
N TRP A 5 -5.10 11.19 1.66
CA TRP A 5 -6.05 10.39 2.44
C TRP A 5 -6.74 9.33 1.58
N ASP A 6 -7.05 9.66 0.33
CA ASP A 6 -7.65 8.74 -0.64
C ASP A 6 -6.68 7.60 -1.02
N GLU A 7 -5.39 7.90 -1.18
CA GLU A 7 -4.38 6.87 -1.49
C GLU A 7 -4.12 5.93 -0.29
N ILE A 8 -4.18 6.44 0.95
CA ILE A 8 -4.08 5.62 2.16
C ILE A 8 -5.30 4.70 2.28
N ASP A 9 -6.50 5.23 2.04
CA ASP A 9 -7.75 4.45 2.08
C ASP A 9 -7.72 3.33 1.05
N GLN A 10 -7.39 3.65 -0.21
CA GLN A 10 -7.24 2.65 -1.28
C GLN A 10 -6.19 1.59 -0.96
N LEU A 11 -5.06 1.96 -0.37
CA LEU A 11 -4.05 0.98 0.03
C LEU A 11 -4.55 0.10 1.18
N THR A 12 -5.29 0.68 2.12
CA THR A 12 -5.89 -0.05 3.25
C THR A 12 -6.91 -1.08 2.75
N GLU A 13 -7.82 -0.70 1.85
CA GLU A 13 -8.77 -1.63 1.25
C GLU A 13 -8.09 -2.82 0.56
N ILE A 14 -6.99 -2.55 -0.16
CA ILE A 14 -6.21 -3.60 -0.82
C ILE A 14 -5.58 -4.55 0.22
N LEU A 15 -5.05 -4.01 1.33
CA LEU A 15 -4.46 -4.84 2.39
C LEU A 15 -5.51 -5.66 3.13
N GLU A 16 -6.71 -5.10 3.35
CA GLU A 16 -7.82 -5.81 3.97
C GLU A 16 -8.35 -6.94 3.08
N ALA A 17 -8.49 -6.70 1.78
CA ALA A 17 -8.85 -7.73 0.82
C ALA A 17 -7.81 -8.85 0.78
N GLU A 18 -6.51 -8.51 0.84
CA GLU A 18 -5.44 -9.52 0.89
C GLU A 18 -5.49 -10.34 2.19
N ALA A 19 -5.74 -9.67 3.32
CA ALA A 19 -5.87 -10.33 4.62
C ALA A 19 -7.11 -11.24 4.68
N ALA A 20 -8.17 -10.90 3.96
CA ALA A 20 -9.35 -11.74 3.77
C ALA A 20 -9.10 -12.96 2.84
N GLY A 21 -7.93 -13.03 2.19
CA GLY A 21 -7.56 -14.09 1.26
C GLY A 21 -8.06 -13.86 -0.16
N ASP A 22 -8.49 -12.63 -0.49
CA ASP A 22 -8.96 -12.27 -1.81
C ASP A 22 -7.79 -11.99 -2.78
N SER A 23 -8.09 -12.03 -4.08
CA SER A 23 -7.08 -11.76 -5.10
C SER A 23 -6.89 -10.27 -5.27
N VAL A 24 -5.76 -9.76 -4.77
CA VAL A 24 -5.45 -8.34 -4.80
C VAL A 24 -4.52 -7.95 -5.93
N ASN A 25 -4.68 -6.73 -6.43
CA ASN A 25 -3.75 -6.17 -7.40
C ASN A 25 -2.49 -5.66 -6.69
N THR A 26 -1.52 -6.56 -6.55
CA THR A 26 -0.21 -6.28 -5.92
C THR A 26 0.56 -5.17 -6.65
N GLY A 27 0.38 -5.00 -7.96
CA GLY A 27 0.96 -3.91 -8.73
C GLY A 27 0.40 -2.54 -8.31
N LYS A 28 -0.93 -2.45 -8.14
CA LYS A 28 -1.59 -1.23 -7.64
C LYS A 28 -1.19 -0.93 -6.19
N ALA A 29 -1.08 -1.95 -5.34
CA ALA A 29 -0.59 -1.81 -3.97
C ALA A 29 0.83 -1.24 -3.93
N CYS A 30 1.71 -1.73 -4.81
CA CYS A 30 3.09 -1.26 -4.91
C CYS A 30 3.18 0.20 -5.36
N GLU A 31 2.38 0.60 -6.34
CA GLU A 31 2.36 1.98 -6.83
C GLU A 31 1.89 2.96 -5.75
N LEU A 32 0.79 2.63 -5.05
CA LEU A 32 0.25 3.43 -3.95
C LEU A 32 1.22 3.54 -2.78
N ALA A 33 1.80 2.41 -2.35
CA ALA A 33 2.80 2.41 -1.29
C ALA A 33 4.03 3.25 -1.68
N GLY A 34 4.50 3.20 -2.94
CA GLY A 34 5.59 4.04 -3.42
C GLY A 34 5.30 5.54 -3.31
N ARG A 35 4.12 5.97 -3.78
CA ARG A 35 3.70 7.39 -3.68
C ARG A 35 3.52 7.86 -2.24
N LEU A 36 2.98 7.01 -1.39
CA LEU A 36 2.81 7.30 0.04
C LEU A 36 4.15 7.35 0.77
N MET A 37 5.15 6.56 0.37
CA MET A 37 6.52 6.68 0.91
C MET A 37 7.17 8.03 0.58
N GLU A 38 6.93 8.56 -0.62
CA GLU A 38 7.45 9.88 -1.02
C GLU A 38 6.74 11.03 -0.30
N SER A 39 5.43 10.89 -0.06
CA SER A 39 4.62 11.93 0.60
C SER A 39 4.70 11.87 2.13
N CYS A 40 4.86 10.69 2.71
CA CYS A 40 4.87 10.43 4.15
C CYS A 40 6.06 9.54 4.55
N PRO A 41 7.25 10.12 4.76
CA PRO A 41 8.45 9.36 5.11
C PRO A 41 8.35 8.63 6.46
N GLU A 42 7.44 9.08 7.33
CA GLU A 42 7.20 8.50 8.66
C GLU A 42 6.64 7.08 8.60
N ILE A 43 5.77 6.82 7.62
CA ILE A 43 5.15 5.51 7.40
C ILE A 43 5.91 4.67 6.38
N ALA A 44 6.97 5.23 5.77
CA ALA A 44 7.68 4.60 4.67
C ALA A 44 8.33 3.27 5.06
N CYS A 45 8.78 3.14 6.31
CA CYS A 45 9.33 1.88 6.83
C CYS A 45 8.28 0.77 6.86
N SER A 46 7.06 1.06 7.33
CA SER A 46 5.94 0.11 7.34
C SER A 46 5.50 -0.27 5.93
N LEU A 47 5.42 0.70 5.02
CA LEU A 47 5.11 0.47 3.61
C LEU A 47 6.17 -0.38 2.91
N GLY A 48 7.45 -0.21 3.25
CA GLY A 48 8.53 -1.05 2.73
C GLY A 48 8.39 -2.54 3.09
N LEU A 49 7.90 -2.85 4.31
CA LEU A 49 7.62 -4.23 4.71
C LEU A 49 6.47 -4.85 3.90
N ILE A 50 5.43 -4.05 3.65
CA ILE A 50 4.28 -4.44 2.83
C ILE A 50 4.74 -4.73 1.39
N LEU A 51 5.53 -3.83 0.80
CA LEU A 51 6.12 -4.00 -0.53
C LEU A 51 6.99 -5.25 -0.63
N SER A 52 7.86 -5.48 0.35
CA SER A 52 8.74 -6.64 0.37
C SER A 52 7.96 -7.96 0.45
N ARG A 53 6.84 -7.96 1.19
CA ARG A 53 5.91 -9.11 1.26
C ARG A 53 5.26 -9.39 -0.09
N PHE A 54 4.85 -8.35 -0.82
CA PHE A 54 4.22 -8.49 -2.14
C PHE A 54 5.19 -8.92 -3.25
N GLN A 55 6.47 -8.57 -3.16
CA GLN A 55 7.48 -8.96 -4.15
C GLN A 55 7.94 -10.42 -4.02
N THR A 56 7.66 -11.07 -2.88
CA THR A 56 8.08 -12.45 -2.59
C THR A 56 7.01 -13.50 -2.95
N ARG A 57 5.80 -13.09 -3.32
CA ARG A 57 4.71 -13.97 -3.76
C ARG A 57 4.67 -14.12 -5.28
#